data_AF-A0A5P0JHI1-F1
#
_entry.id   AF-A0A5P0JHI1-F1
#
_cell.length_a   1.000
_cell.length_b   1.000
_cell.length_c   1.000
_cell.angle_alpha   90.00
_cell.angle_beta   90.00
_cell.angle_gamma   90.00
#
_symmetry.space_group_name_H-M   'P 1'
#
loop_
_entity.id
_entity.type
_entity.pdbx_description
1 polymer ?
#
loop_
_entity_poly.entity_id
_entity_poly.type
_entity_poly.pdbx_seq_one_letter_code
_entity_poly.pdbx_strand_id
1 'polypeptide(L)'
;IYPARIPKAPDFWHPAMWSRPRLITNNQPVTGDALEIIGEMLRFTQGGRFYSGLEQLKTFCQPQTLAAFAWDLFTAWQQAGAPAKDNWAFLALSLFGDESTARDLTTQILAWPQEGKSARAVSGLNILTLMNNDMALIQLHHISQRAKSRPLRDNAAEFLQVVAENRGLSQEELADRLVPTLGLDDPQALSFDFGPRQFTVRFDENLNPVIFDQQNVRQKSVPRLRADDDQLKAHEALARLKGLKKDATQVSKNLLPRLEAALRTTRRWSLADFHSLFVNHPFTRLVTQRLIWGGYPANEPRRLLNAFRVAAEGEFCNAQDEPIDLPADALIGIAHPLEMAVEMRSEFAQLFADYEIMPPFRQLSRRTVLLTPDESTSNSLTRWEGKSATVGQLMGMRYKGWESGYEDTFVYDLGEYRLVLKFSPGFNHYNVDSKALMSCRSLRVYRDNKSVTFAELDVFDLSEALSAPDVIFH
;
A
#
# COMPACT_ATOMS: atom_id res chain seq x y z
N ILE A 1 4.68 -8.80 -35.76
CA ILE A 1 3.34 -8.44 -36.30
C ILE A 1 3.57 -7.42 -37.40
N TYR A 2 3.39 -7.80 -38.67
CA TYR A 2 3.48 -6.87 -39.80
C TYR A 2 2.22 -7.06 -40.65
N PRO A 3 1.36 -6.03 -40.78
CA PRO A 3 0.08 -6.19 -41.45
C PRO A 3 0.24 -6.20 -42.98
N ALA A 4 -0.65 -6.90 -43.68
CA ALA A 4 -0.69 -6.93 -45.14
C ALA A 4 -1.09 -5.57 -45.78
N ARG A 5 -1.75 -4.69 -45.01
CA ARG A 5 -2.03 -3.31 -45.37
C ARG A 5 -1.78 -2.41 -44.18
N ILE A 6 -1.03 -1.33 -44.38
CA ILE A 6 -0.80 -0.29 -43.37
C ILE A 6 -2.05 0.60 -43.30
N PRO A 7 -2.71 0.70 -42.13
CA PRO A 7 -3.85 1.60 -41.97
C PRO A 7 -3.43 3.05 -42.19
N LYS A 8 -4.29 3.83 -42.87
CA LYS A 8 -4.08 5.28 -43.01
C LYS A 8 -4.00 5.93 -41.62
N ALA A 9 -3.11 6.90 -41.47
CA ALA A 9 -3.03 7.72 -40.27
C ALA A 9 -4.39 8.39 -39.98
N PRO A 10 -4.84 8.43 -38.71
CA PRO A 10 -6.05 9.15 -38.34
C PRO A 10 -5.82 10.67 -38.42
N ASP A 11 -6.89 11.45 -38.53
CA ASP A 11 -6.80 12.90 -38.72
C ASP A 11 -6.13 13.62 -37.55
N PHE A 12 -6.12 13.04 -36.35
CA PHE A 12 -5.43 13.63 -35.19
C PHE A 12 -3.91 13.39 -35.19
N TRP A 13 -3.38 12.58 -36.12
CA TRP A 13 -1.96 12.26 -36.18
C TRP A 13 -1.15 13.44 -36.72
N HIS A 14 -0.60 14.25 -35.81
CA HIS A 14 0.20 15.44 -36.12
C HIS A 14 1.48 15.50 -35.26
N PRO A 15 2.41 14.53 -35.42
CA PRO A 15 3.59 14.40 -34.55
C PRO A 15 4.56 15.58 -34.63
N ALA A 16 4.47 16.42 -35.66
CA ALA A 16 5.27 17.64 -35.77
C ALA A 16 5.01 18.65 -34.63
N MET A 17 3.83 18.61 -34.01
CA MET A 17 3.40 19.50 -32.92
C MET A 17 3.65 18.89 -31.53
N TRP A 18 4.16 17.67 -31.46
CA TRP A 18 4.34 16.92 -30.21
C TRP A 18 5.79 16.96 -29.73
N SER A 19 5.97 16.59 -28.47
CA SER A 19 7.27 16.34 -27.86
C SER A 19 8.03 15.30 -28.67
N ARG A 20 9.24 15.65 -29.13
CA ARG A 20 10.04 14.76 -29.97
C ARG A 20 10.89 13.83 -29.11
N PRO A 21 10.86 12.51 -29.35
CA PRO A 21 11.86 11.60 -28.80
C PRO A 21 13.27 12.07 -29.14
N ARG A 22 14.20 11.92 -28.21
CA ARG A 22 15.60 12.33 -28.36
C ARG A 22 16.53 11.16 -28.20
N LEU A 23 17.57 11.10 -29.03
CA LEU A 23 18.57 10.03 -28.96
C LEU A 23 19.38 10.12 -27.66
N ILE A 24 19.69 8.97 -27.06
CA ILE A 24 20.51 8.87 -25.84
C ILE A 24 21.94 9.35 -26.12
N THR A 25 22.49 9.04 -27.30
CA THR A 25 23.92 9.26 -27.61
C THR A 25 24.32 10.71 -27.77
N ASN A 26 23.42 11.55 -28.31
CA ASN A 26 23.75 12.94 -28.68
C ASN A 26 22.63 13.95 -28.43
N ASN A 27 21.55 13.54 -27.76
CA ASN A 27 20.38 14.36 -27.43
C ASN A 27 19.66 15.00 -28.64
N GLN A 28 19.95 14.54 -29.86
CA GLN A 28 19.29 15.04 -31.07
C GLN A 28 17.85 14.53 -31.16
N PRO A 29 16.89 15.37 -31.59
CA PRO A 29 15.52 14.94 -31.80
C PRO A 29 15.43 14.00 -33.01
N VAL A 30 14.56 13.01 -32.91
CA VAL A 30 14.20 12.13 -34.04
C VAL A 30 13.62 12.97 -35.19
N THR A 31 13.95 12.60 -36.43
CA THR A 31 13.51 13.31 -37.64
C THR A 31 12.02 13.15 -37.90
N GLY A 32 11.44 14.04 -38.72
CA GLY A 32 10.01 13.96 -39.09
C GLY A 32 9.64 12.63 -39.75
N ASP A 33 10.46 12.17 -40.69
CA ASP A 33 10.24 10.88 -41.38
C ASP A 33 10.26 9.71 -40.39
N ALA A 34 11.17 9.74 -39.41
CA ALA A 34 11.23 8.71 -38.39
C ALA A 34 10.01 8.76 -37.44
N LEU A 35 9.46 9.93 -37.14
CA LEU A 35 8.19 10.04 -36.38
C LEU A 35 7.03 9.38 -37.15
N GLU A 36 6.95 9.57 -38.46
CA GLU A 36 5.91 8.92 -39.28
C GLU A 36 6.05 7.39 -39.28
N ILE A 37 7.28 6.87 -39.39
CA ILE A 37 7.58 5.44 -39.30
C ILE A 37 7.19 4.88 -37.91
N ILE A 38 7.48 5.61 -36.83
CA ILE A 38 7.05 5.25 -35.47
C ILE A 38 5.53 5.15 -35.40
N GLY A 39 4.81 6.12 -35.98
CA GLY A 39 3.35 6.11 -36.08
C GLY A 39 2.79 4.93 -36.84
N GLU A 40 3.39 4.58 -37.98
CA GLU A 40 3.04 3.38 -38.73
C GLU A 40 3.21 2.12 -37.89
N MET A 41 4.36 1.96 -37.24
CA MET A 41 4.63 0.81 -36.40
C MET A 41 3.67 0.69 -35.21
N LEU A 42 3.28 1.81 -34.59
CA LEU A 42 2.27 1.83 -33.51
C LEU A 42 0.88 1.37 -34.00
N ARG A 43 0.51 1.70 -35.24
CA ARG A 43 -0.74 1.26 -35.87
C ARG A 43 -0.78 -0.24 -36.20
N PHE A 44 0.36 -0.95 -36.13
CA PHE A 44 0.39 -2.40 -36.34
C PHE A 44 -0.17 -3.20 -35.16
N THR A 45 -0.51 -2.53 -34.05
CA THR A 45 -1.00 -3.17 -32.84
C THR A 45 -2.21 -4.09 -33.13
N GLN A 46 -2.06 -5.38 -32.84
CA GLN A 46 -3.12 -6.37 -32.96
C GLN A 46 -3.23 -7.19 -31.67
N GLY A 47 -4.45 -7.35 -31.15
CA GLY A 47 -4.68 -8.10 -29.92
C GLY A 47 -3.90 -7.59 -28.71
N GLY A 48 -3.64 -6.28 -28.65
CA GLY A 48 -2.87 -5.65 -27.56
C GLY A 48 -1.36 -5.85 -27.62
N ARG A 49 -0.82 -6.44 -28.70
CA ARG A 49 0.63 -6.63 -28.88
C ARG A 49 1.22 -5.63 -29.86
N PHE A 50 2.33 -5.01 -29.49
CA PHE A 50 3.08 -4.08 -30.32
C PHE A 50 4.00 -4.80 -31.32
N TYR A 51 4.36 -4.08 -32.39
CA TYR A 51 5.44 -4.52 -33.26
C TYR A 51 6.78 -4.47 -32.51
N SER A 52 7.54 -5.57 -32.53
CA SER A 52 8.80 -5.70 -31.78
C SER A 52 9.86 -4.66 -32.15
N GLY A 53 9.79 -4.08 -33.35
CA GLY A 53 10.67 -2.96 -33.74
C GLY A 53 10.53 -1.72 -32.86
N LEU A 54 9.37 -1.51 -32.21
CA LEU A 54 9.16 -0.38 -31.31
C LEU A 54 9.99 -0.50 -30.01
N GLU A 55 10.36 -1.71 -29.60
CA GLU A 55 11.24 -1.92 -28.42
C GLU A 55 12.65 -1.37 -28.67
N GLN A 56 13.11 -1.32 -29.93
CA GLN A 56 14.40 -0.74 -30.27
C GLN A 56 14.45 0.76 -29.94
N LEU A 57 13.31 1.46 -29.99
CA LEU A 57 13.25 2.89 -29.64
C LEU A 57 13.64 3.12 -28.18
N LYS A 58 13.30 2.20 -27.28
CA LYS A 58 13.72 2.29 -25.86
C LYS A 58 15.23 2.16 -25.67
N THR A 59 15.91 1.53 -26.63
CA THR A 59 17.38 1.37 -26.60
C THR A 59 18.09 2.60 -27.13
N PHE A 60 17.47 3.35 -28.05
CA PHE A 60 18.10 4.49 -28.72
C PHE A 60 17.63 5.85 -28.22
N CYS A 61 16.42 5.96 -27.67
CA CYS A 61 15.81 7.22 -27.24
C CYS A 61 15.70 7.32 -25.71
N GLN A 62 15.83 8.55 -25.21
CA GLN A 62 15.70 8.86 -23.80
C GLN A 62 14.28 8.53 -23.32
N PRO A 63 14.12 7.74 -22.24
CA PRO A 63 12.82 7.29 -21.75
C PRO A 63 11.82 8.43 -21.51
N GLN A 64 12.27 9.54 -20.92
CA GLN A 64 11.40 10.68 -20.59
C GLN A 64 10.83 11.35 -21.85
N THR A 65 11.62 11.42 -22.92
CA THR A 65 11.17 12.02 -24.19
C THR A 65 10.23 11.11 -24.98
N LEU A 66 10.41 9.79 -24.85
CA LEU A 66 9.44 8.81 -25.38
C LEU A 66 8.12 8.87 -24.63
N ALA A 67 8.16 8.97 -23.30
CA ALA A 67 6.98 9.12 -22.45
C ALA A 67 6.20 10.40 -22.80
N ALA A 68 6.89 11.53 -22.94
CA ALA A 68 6.28 12.80 -23.35
C ALA A 68 5.61 12.69 -24.75
N PHE A 69 6.28 12.07 -25.72
CA PHE A 69 5.71 11.82 -27.04
C PHE A 69 4.43 10.96 -26.97
N ALA A 70 4.45 9.88 -26.18
CA ALA A 70 3.29 9.01 -26.02
C ALA A 70 2.14 9.71 -25.30
N TRP A 71 2.43 10.60 -24.36
CA TRP A 71 1.43 11.42 -23.67
C TRP A 71 0.74 12.42 -24.62
N ASP A 72 1.51 13.06 -25.50
CA ASP A 72 0.96 13.98 -26.51
C ASP A 72 0.07 13.22 -27.51
N LEU A 73 0.50 12.03 -27.95
CA LEU A 73 -0.31 11.12 -28.79
C LEU A 73 -1.62 10.73 -28.10
N PHE A 74 -1.57 10.30 -26.84
CA PHE A 74 -2.75 9.97 -26.04
C PHE A 74 -3.69 11.18 -25.90
N THR A 75 -3.13 12.36 -25.65
CA THR A 75 -3.89 13.60 -25.51
C THR A 75 -4.60 13.97 -26.81
N ALA A 76 -3.92 13.86 -27.96
CA ALA A 76 -4.52 14.09 -29.27
C ALA A 76 -5.65 13.09 -29.57
N TRP A 77 -5.45 11.80 -29.28
CA TRP A 77 -6.49 10.78 -29.40
C TRP A 77 -7.71 11.09 -28.52
N GLN A 78 -7.47 11.55 -27.28
CA GLN A 78 -8.55 11.93 -26.37
C GLN A 78 -9.34 13.15 -26.87
N GLN A 79 -8.65 14.16 -27.40
CA GLN A 79 -9.27 15.36 -27.99
C GLN A 79 -10.08 15.04 -29.25
N ALA A 80 -9.66 14.04 -30.03
CA ALA A 80 -10.40 13.52 -31.18
C ALA A 80 -11.65 12.69 -30.81
N GLY A 81 -12.02 12.64 -29.53
CA GLY A 81 -13.19 11.90 -29.04
C GLY A 81 -12.90 10.46 -28.64
N ALA A 82 -11.63 10.06 -28.54
CA ALA A 82 -11.19 8.71 -28.18
C ALA A 82 -11.78 7.61 -29.08
N PRO A 83 -11.58 7.67 -30.41
CA PRO A 83 -12.14 6.70 -31.34
C PRO A 83 -11.60 5.29 -31.06
N ALA A 84 -12.51 4.32 -30.90
CA ALA A 84 -12.17 2.95 -30.51
C ALA A 84 -11.25 2.22 -31.51
N LYS A 85 -11.40 2.52 -32.81
CA LYS A 85 -10.54 1.98 -33.88
C LYS A 85 -9.07 2.41 -33.74
N ASP A 86 -8.81 3.50 -33.02
CA ASP A 86 -7.48 4.06 -32.81
C ASP A 86 -6.99 3.90 -31.37
N ASN A 87 -7.54 2.93 -30.62
CA ASN A 87 -7.13 2.62 -29.23
C ASN A 87 -5.63 2.30 -29.08
N TRP A 88 -4.92 1.98 -30.16
CA TRP A 88 -3.47 1.83 -30.17
C TRP A 88 -2.74 3.09 -29.67
N ALA A 89 -3.32 4.28 -29.86
CA ALA A 89 -2.76 5.55 -29.37
C ALA A 89 -2.81 5.62 -27.84
N PHE A 90 -3.89 5.12 -27.21
CA PHE A 90 -3.96 5.00 -25.77
C PHE A 90 -3.03 3.90 -25.26
N LEU A 91 -3.01 2.75 -25.92
CA LEU A 91 -2.16 1.63 -25.55
C LEU A 91 -0.67 2.00 -25.58
N ALA A 92 -0.24 2.93 -26.44
CA ALA A 92 1.15 3.38 -26.55
C ALA A 92 1.75 3.85 -25.21
N LEU A 93 0.92 4.32 -24.27
CA LEU A 93 1.34 4.63 -22.90
C LEU A 93 1.90 3.41 -22.16
N SER A 94 1.40 2.19 -22.41
CA SER A 94 1.95 0.97 -21.80
C SER A 94 3.35 0.64 -22.30
N LEU A 95 3.68 1.08 -23.52
CA LEU A 95 4.97 0.81 -24.14
C LEU A 95 6.00 1.86 -23.77
N PHE A 96 5.66 3.15 -23.90
CA PHE A 96 6.62 4.25 -23.76
C PHE A 96 6.46 5.06 -22.48
N GLY A 97 5.40 4.85 -21.72
CA GLY A 97 5.13 5.57 -20.49
C GLY A 97 6.16 5.27 -19.40
N ASP A 98 6.54 6.32 -18.69
CA ASP A 98 7.41 6.26 -17.52
C ASP A 98 6.60 6.37 -16.21
N GLU A 99 7.30 6.56 -15.08
CA GLU A 99 6.61 6.74 -13.80
C GLU A 99 5.75 8.01 -13.74
N SER A 100 6.11 9.07 -14.46
CA SER A 100 5.30 10.30 -14.50
C SER A 100 3.99 10.05 -15.23
N THR A 101 4.08 9.31 -16.34
CA THR A 101 2.94 8.83 -17.13
C THR A 101 1.98 8.00 -16.29
N ALA A 102 2.50 7.09 -15.45
CA ALA A 102 1.66 6.28 -14.56
C ALA A 102 0.87 7.14 -13.55
N ARG A 103 1.50 8.16 -12.97
CA ARG A 103 0.87 9.09 -12.01
C ARG A 103 -0.20 9.95 -12.70
N ASP A 104 0.10 10.49 -13.88
CA ASP A 104 -0.83 11.34 -14.62
C ASP A 104 -2.01 10.56 -15.17
N LEU A 105 -1.76 9.36 -15.71
CA LEU A 105 -2.81 8.44 -16.16
C LEU A 105 -3.75 8.04 -15.01
N THR A 106 -3.21 7.81 -13.82
CA THR A 106 -4.00 7.50 -12.61
C THR A 106 -4.98 8.62 -12.27
N THR A 107 -4.55 9.88 -12.41
CA THR A 107 -5.42 11.05 -12.21
C THR A 107 -6.62 11.01 -13.18
N GLN A 108 -6.39 10.66 -14.45
CA GLN A 108 -7.44 10.51 -15.44
C GLN A 108 -8.37 9.32 -15.14
N ILE A 109 -7.80 8.16 -14.78
CA ILE A 109 -8.55 6.94 -14.44
C ILE A 109 -9.53 7.19 -13.29
N LEU A 110 -9.12 7.96 -12.28
CA LEU A 110 -9.96 8.29 -11.13
C LEU A 110 -11.10 9.26 -11.48
N ALA A 111 -10.93 10.11 -12.49
CA ALA A 111 -11.94 11.09 -12.94
C ALA A 111 -13.00 10.46 -13.86
N TRP A 112 -12.60 9.58 -14.79
CA TRP A 112 -13.47 9.06 -15.84
C TRP A 112 -14.78 8.39 -15.40
N PRO A 113 -14.87 7.65 -14.27
CA PRO A 113 -16.15 7.13 -13.79
C PRO A 113 -17.19 8.23 -13.53
N GLN A 114 -16.76 9.41 -13.06
CA GLN A 114 -17.65 10.56 -12.80
C GLN A 114 -18.09 11.24 -14.10
N GLU A 115 -17.35 11.04 -15.18
CA GLU A 115 -17.65 11.56 -16.51
C GLU A 115 -18.45 10.58 -17.39
N GLY A 116 -18.89 9.45 -16.83
CA GLY A 116 -19.58 8.38 -17.59
C GLY A 116 -18.65 7.56 -18.50
N LYS A 117 -17.33 7.66 -18.33
CA LYS A 117 -16.30 7.01 -19.17
C LYS A 117 -15.69 5.77 -18.51
N SER A 118 -16.48 4.97 -17.79
CA SER A 118 -16.01 3.81 -17.01
C SER A 118 -15.21 2.78 -17.83
N ALA A 119 -15.61 2.50 -19.07
CA ALA A 119 -14.87 1.59 -19.96
C ALA A 119 -13.45 2.08 -20.29
N ARG A 120 -13.27 3.42 -20.37
CA ARG A 120 -11.95 4.04 -20.56
C ARG A 120 -11.10 3.90 -19.29
N ALA A 121 -11.71 4.02 -18.12
CA ALA A 121 -11.04 3.78 -16.84
C ALA A 121 -10.51 2.36 -16.73
N VAL A 122 -11.32 1.36 -17.07
CA VAL A 122 -10.88 -0.05 -17.12
C VAL A 122 -9.74 -0.24 -18.13
N SER A 123 -9.83 0.36 -19.32
CA SER A 123 -8.74 0.33 -20.30
C SER A 123 -7.44 0.96 -19.78
N GLY A 124 -7.55 2.03 -18.99
CA GLY A 124 -6.41 2.65 -18.30
C GLY A 124 -5.80 1.76 -17.23
N LEU A 125 -6.59 1.00 -16.47
CA LEU A 125 -6.07 -0.01 -15.53
C LEU A 125 -5.28 -1.09 -16.25
N ASN A 126 -5.78 -1.57 -17.39
CA ASN A 126 -5.05 -2.53 -18.21
C ASN A 126 -3.72 -1.94 -18.72
N ILE A 127 -3.70 -0.66 -19.11
CA ILE A 127 -2.45 0.02 -19.50
C ILE A 127 -1.46 0.08 -18.34
N LEU A 128 -1.89 0.46 -17.12
CA LEU A 128 -1.02 0.44 -15.94
C LEU A 128 -0.46 -0.97 -15.66
N THR A 129 -1.27 -2.01 -15.91
CA THR A 129 -0.85 -3.41 -15.74
C THR A 129 0.22 -3.83 -16.75
N LEU A 130 0.15 -3.29 -17.98
CA LEU A 130 1.09 -3.58 -19.05
C LEU A 130 2.36 -2.71 -18.99
N MET A 131 2.35 -1.60 -18.24
CA MET A 131 3.53 -0.77 -18.01
C MET A 131 4.57 -1.57 -17.22
N ASN A 132 5.76 -1.73 -17.79
CA ASN A 132 6.87 -2.42 -17.14
C ASN A 132 7.64 -1.49 -16.17
N ASN A 133 6.93 -0.88 -15.21
CA ASN A 133 7.56 -0.13 -14.12
C ASN A 133 6.77 -0.28 -12.81
N ASP A 134 7.48 -0.26 -11.68
CA ASP A 134 6.89 -0.51 -10.37
C ASP A 134 5.89 0.57 -9.96
N MET A 135 6.10 1.82 -10.42
CA MET A 135 5.16 2.91 -10.16
C MET A 135 3.75 2.61 -10.70
N ALA A 136 3.63 1.97 -11.86
CA ALA A 136 2.33 1.62 -12.42
C ALA A 136 1.58 0.61 -11.55
N LEU A 137 2.28 -0.40 -11.01
CA LEU A 137 1.71 -1.36 -10.06
C LEU A 137 1.38 -0.70 -8.71
N ILE A 138 2.21 0.23 -8.24
CA ILE A 138 1.93 1.05 -7.04
C ILE A 138 0.63 1.84 -7.22
N GLN A 139 0.46 2.49 -8.38
CA GLN A 139 -0.76 3.25 -8.68
C GLN A 139 -1.97 2.32 -8.80
N LEU A 140 -1.84 1.18 -9.47
CA LEU A 140 -2.89 0.18 -9.60
C LEU A 140 -3.35 -0.32 -8.21
N HIS A 141 -2.40 -0.62 -7.33
CA HIS A 141 -2.67 -0.97 -5.93
C HIS A 141 -3.33 0.18 -5.16
N HIS A 142 -2.90 1.42 -5.38
CA HIS A 142 -3.56 2.57 -4.75
C HIS A 142 -5.03 2.71 -5.20
N ILE A 143 -5.32 2.48 -6.48
CA ILE A 143 -6.69 2.53 -7.02
C ILE A 143 -7.55 1.43 -6.40
N SER A 144 -7.06 0.18 -6.33
CA SER A 144 -7.82 -0.95 -5.76
C SER A 144 -8.24 -0.70 -4.31
N GLN A 145 -7.41 0.00 -3.54
CA GLN A 145 -7.68 0.30 -2.14
C GLN A 145 -8.57 1.52 -1.92
N ARG A 146 -8.48 2.56 -2.78
CA ARG A 146 -9.00 3.90 -2.44
C ARG A 146 -9.92 4.56 -3.46
N ALA A 147 -10.09 3.99 -4.65
CA ALA A 147 -10.97 4.62 -5.63
C ALA A 147 -12.41 4.69 -5.08
N LYS A 148 -13.10 5.82 -5.27
CA LYS A 148 -14.48 5.98 -4.75
C LYS A 148 -15.47 5.04 -5.47
N SER A 149 -15.25 4.82 -6.76
CA SER A 149 -16.03 3.89 -7.59
C SER A 149 -15.73 2.45 -7.20
N ARG A 150 -16.73 1.73 -6.71
CA ARG A 150 -16.61 0.30 -6.36
C ARG A 150 -16.22 -0.56 -7.58
N PRO A 151 -16.89 -0.47 -8.75
CA PRO A 151 -16.47 -1.22 -9.93
C PRO A 151 -15.01 -0.97 -10.32
N LEU A 152 -14.53 0.28 -10.20
CA LEU A 152 -13.13 0.59 -10.53
C LEU A 152 -12.15 -0.04 -9.54
N ARG A 153 -12.47 -0.05 -8.24
CA ARG A 153 -11.66 -0.75 -7.22
C ARG A 153 -11.58 -2.24 -7.53
N ASP A 154 -12.73 -2.85 -7.82
CA ASP A 154 -12.83 -4.29 -8.05
C ASP A 154 -12.03 -4.71 -9.30
N ASN A 155 -12.14 -3.95 -10.40
CA ASN A 155 -11.32 -4.18 -11.60
C ASN A 155 -9.82 -4.03 -11.31
N ALA A 156 -9.42 -3.00 -10.55
CA ALA A 156 -8.00 -2.80 -10.22
C ALA A 156 -7.45 -3.94 -9.34
N ALA A 157 -8.27 -4.47 -8.42
CA ALA A 157 -7.93 -5.65 -7.63
C ALA A 157 -7.76 -6.89 -8.50
N GLU A 158 -8.64 -7.10 -9.49
CA GLU A 158 -8.56 -8.21 -10.44
C GLU A 158 -7.28 -8.15 -11.29
N PHE A 159 -6.93 -6.97 -11.82
CA PHE A 159 -5.67 -6.81 -12.56
C PHE A 159 -4.43 -7.09 -11.69
N LEU A 160 -4.44 -6.65 -10.42
CA LEU A 160 -3.34 -6.99 -9.49
C LEU A 160 -3.26 -8.47 -9.20
N GLN A 161 -4.41 -9.15 -9.10
CA GLN A 161 -4.46 -10.59 -8.89
C GLN A 161 -3.81 -11.33 -10.08
N VAL A 162 -4.13 -10.92 -11.32
CA VAL A 162 -3.49 -11.47 -12.52
C VAL A 162 -1.97 -11.22 -12.52
N VAL A 163 -1.51 -10.03 -12.10
CA VAL A 163 -0.06 -9.74 -11.99
C VAL A 163 0.60 -10.62 -10.93
N ALA A 164 -0.06 -10.80 -9.77
CA ALA A 164 0.46 -11.60 -8.68
C ALA A 164 0.58 -13.08 -9.11
N GLU A 165 -0.47 -13.64 -9.71
CA GLU A 165 -0.50 -15.01 -10.24
C GLU A 165 0.58 -15.26 -11.29
N ASN A 166 0.76 -14.33 -12.24
CA ASN A 166 1.83 -14.41 -13.24
C ASN A 166 3.24 -14.39 -12.64
N ARG A 167 3.38 -13.87 -11.40
CA ARG A 167 4.64 -13.85 -10.64
C ARG A 167 4.72 -14.97 -9.59
N GLY A 168 3.71 -15.83 -9.49
CA GLY A 168 3.65 -16.87 -8.46
C GLY A 168 3.50 -16.32 -7.04
N LEU A 169 2.89 -15.14 -6.89
CA LEU A 169 2.69 -14.44 -5.63
C LEU A 169 1.20 -14.35 -5.29
N SER A 170 0.89 -14.30 -4.00
CA SER A 170 -0.38 -13.76 -3.52
C SER A 170 -0.46 -12.25 -3.70
N GLN A 171 -1.67 -11.68 -3.64
CA GLN A 171 -1.87 -10.24 -3.70
C GLN A 171 -1.15 -9.50 -2.55
N GLU A 172 -1.10 -10.09 -1.35
CA GLU A 172 -0.43 -9.50 -0.19
C GLU A 172 1.10 -9.51 -0.35
N GLU A 173 1.66 -10.59 -0.91
CA GLU A 173 3.09 -10.71 -1.22
C GLU A 173 3.52 -9.77 -2.34
N LEU A 174 2.65 -9.55 -3.34
CA LEU A 174 2.87 -8.51 -4.33
C LEU A 174 2.87 -7.13 -3.64
N ALA A 175 1.89 -6.85 -2.77
CA ALA A 175 1.81 -5.57 -2.07
C ALA A 175 3.04 -5.28 -1.18
N ASP A 176 3.66 -6.30 -0.57
CA ASP A 176 4.92 -6.13 0.15
C ASP A 176 6.06 -5.63 -0.75
N ARG A 177 6.10 -6.13 -1.99
CA ARG A 177 7.15 -5.81 -2.98
C ARG A 177 6.92 -4.48 -3.70
N LEU A 178 5.73 -3.88 -3.53
CA LEU A 178 5.37 -2.59 -4.13
C LEU A 178 5.64 -1.39 -3.21
N VAL A 179 6.36 -1.55 -2.10
CA VAL A 179 6.75 -0.39 -1.29
C VAL A 179 7.89 0.34 -2.01
N PRO A 180 7.77 1.64 -2.36
CA PRO A 180 8.85 2.36 -3.00
C PRO A 180 9.96 2.71 -2.00
N THR A 181 11.22 2.80 -2.48
CA THR A 181 12.36 3.23 -1.65
C THR A 181 12.29 4.70 -1.27
N LEU A 182 11.53 5.50 -2.03
CA LEU A 182 11.45 6.97 -1.92
C LEU A 182 12.82 7.66 -2.10
N GLY A 183 13.75 7.00 -2.80
CA GLY A 183 15.12 7.46 -3.00
C GLY A 183 16.00 7.33 -1.75
N LEU A 184 15.53 6.69 -0.67
CA LEU A 184 16.25 6.59 0.61
C LEU A 184 17.43 5.61 0.56
N ASP A 185 17.63 4.91 -0.55
CA ASP A 185 18.82 4.14 -0.86
C ASP A 185 20.08 5.03 -0.99
N ASP A 186 19.92 6.31 -1.31
CA ASP A 186 20.99 7.30 -1.24
C ASP A 186 20.99 8.05 0.11
N PRO A 187 22.06 7.98 0.92
CA PRO A 187 22.18 8.75 2.17
C PRO A 187 21.98 10.26 1.99
N GLN A 188 22.30 10.83 0.83
CA GLN A 188 22.08 12.25 0.51
C GLN A 188 20.61 12.58 0.24
N ALA A 189 19.75 11.59 0.04
CA ALA A 189 18.32 11.80 -0.22
C ALA A 189 17.59 12.48 0.95
N LEU A 190 18.15 12.42 2.16
CA LEU A 190 17.60 13.08 3.34
C LEU A 190 18.18 14.47 3.61
N SER A 191 19.14 14.93 2.81
CA SER A 191 19.81 16.23 2.95
C SER A 191 19.35 17.19 1.86
N PHE A 192 18.90 18.39 2.22
CA PHE A 192 18.28 19.37 1.32
C PHE A 192 19.07 20.69 1.38
N ASP A 193 19.84 20.97 0.33
CA ASP A 193 20.73 22.13 0.23
C ASP A 193 20.00 23.37 -0.30
N PHE A 194 19.98 24.44 0.49
CA PHE A 194 19.45 25.75 0.10
C PHE A 194 20.59 26.76 -0.13
N GLY A 195 21.86 26.33 -0.08
CA GLY A 195 23.05 27.18 -0.13
C GLY A 195 23.58 27.47 1.28
N PRO A 196 23.34 28.68 1.85
CA PRO A 196 23.80 29.00 3.21
C PRO A 196 23.09 28.19 4.30
N ARG A 197 21.92 27.61 3.99
CA ARG A 197 21.13 26.79 4.90
C ARG A 197 20.97 25.39 4.33
N GLN A 198 20.90 24.41 5.20
CA GLN A 198 20.65 23.02 4.84
C GLN A 198 19.64 22.43 5.81
N PHE A 199 18.86 21.49 5.32
CA PHE A 199 17.87 20.79 6.13
C PHE A 199 18.08 19.29 5.99
N THR A 200 17.84 18.57 7.08
CA THR A 200 17.82 17.11 7.06
C THR A 200 16.43 16.60 7.41
N VAL A 201 16.07 15.44 6.88
CA VAL A 201 14.80 14.78 7.16
C VAL A 201 15.05 13.48 7.93
N ARG A 202 14.28 13.27 8.99
CA ARG A 202 14.11 11.97 9.66
C ARG A 202 12.64 11.57 9.61
N PHE A 203 12.31 10.36 10.03
CA PHE A 203 10.92 9.89 10.07
C PHE A 203 10.47 9.64 11.49
N ASP A 204 9.24 10.05 11.82
CA ASP A 204 8.59 9.70 13.08
C ASP A 204 8.08 8.24 13.09
N GLU A 205 7.44 7.83 14.19
CA GLU A 205 6.86 6.50 14.37
C GLU A 205 5.75 6.18 13.36
N ASN A 206 5.11 7.21 12.82
CA ASN A 206 4.08 7.09 11.79
C ASN A 206 4.67 7.17 10.36
N LEU A 207 6.00 7.09 10.25
CA LEU A 207 6.76 7.23 9.00
C LEU A 207 6.44 8.55 8.27
N ASN A 208 6.14 9.63 9.01
CA ASN A 208 6.03 10.96 8.43
C ASN A 208 7.38 11.68 8.50
N PRO A 209 7.76 12.42 7.43
CA PRO A 209 8.96 13.26 7.43
C PRO A 209 8.92 14.37 8.50
N VAL A 210 9.97 14.41 9.31
CA VAL A 210 10.28 15.45 10.30
C VAL A 210 11.55 16.16 9.85
N ILE A 211 11.47 17.48 9.74
CA ILE A 211 12.53 18.32 9.17
C ILE A 211 13.34 18.95 10.30
N PHE A 212 14.66 18.93 10.17
CA PHE A 212 15.62 19.55 11.07
C PHE A 212 16.50 20.54 10.30
N ASP A 213 16.90 21.64 10.93
CA ASP A 213 17.92 22.55 10.37
C ASP A 213 19.35 22.06 10.69
N GLN A 214 20.35 22.82 10.25
CA GLN A 214 21.77 22.54 10.51
C GLN A 214 22.12 22.50 12.01
N GLN A 215 21.32 23.14 12.87
CA GLN A 215 21.49 23.12 14.31
C GLN A 215 20.72 21.97 14.98
N ASN A 216 20.19 21.03 14.18
CA ASN A 216 19.37 19.89 14.62
C ASN A 216 18.08 20.32 15.34
N VAL A 217 17.56 21.52 15.04
CA VAL A 217 16.29 22.02 15.59
C VAL A 217 15.14 21.59 14.69
N ARG A 218 14.14 20.94 15.28
CA ARG A 218 12.92 20.49 14.59
C ARG A 218 12.12 21.67 14.04
N GLN A 219 11.84 21.65 12.74
CA GLN A 219 11.05 22.67 12.06
C GLN A 219 9.55 22.34 12.14
N LYS A 220 8.73 23.36 12.41
CA LYS A 220 7.25 23.22 12.50
C LYS A 220 6.58 23.07 11.13
N SER A 221 7.25 23.49 10.07
CA SER A 221 6.72 23.48 8.71
C SER A 221 7.85 23.30 7.69
N VAL A 222 7.48 23.08 6.44
CA VAL A 222 8.44 23.03 5.35
C VAL A 222 9.15 24.40 5.24
N PRO A 223 10.50 24.44 5.12
CA PRO A 223 11.25 25.67 4.99
C PRO A 223 10.70 26.56 3.87
N ARG A 224 10.64 27.86 4.15
CA ARG A 224 10.36 28.88 3.13
C ARG A 224 11.66 29.31 2.46
N LEU A 225 11.57 29.62 1.17
CA LEU A 225 12.64 30.28 0.43
C LEU A 225 12.88 31.67 1.00
N ARG A 226 14.14 32.08 1.04
CA ARG A 226 14.60 33.40 1.44
C ARG A 226 15.47 34.03 0.34
N ALA A 227 15.69 35.33 0.44
CA ALA A 227 16.48 36.08 -0.55
C ALA A 227 17.97 35.72 -0.53
N ASP A 228 18.49 35.28 0.61
CA ASP A 228 19.87 34.85 0.81
C ASP A 228 20.13 33.40 0.37
N ASP A 229 19.08 32.62 0.08
CA ASP A 229 19.23 31.26 -0.42
C ASP A 229 19.78 31.26 -1.86
N ASP A 230 20.51 30.19 -2.21
CA ASP A 230 20.83 29.89 -3.59
C ASP A 230 19.53 29.53 -4.31
N GLN A 231 19.09 30.41 -5.22
CA GLN A 231 17.76 30.30 -5.81
C GLN A 231 17.56 28.98 -6.57
N LEU A 232 18.57 28.51 -7.31
CA LEU A 232 18.42 27.27 -8.08
C LEU A 232 18.34 26.06 -7.14
N LYS A 233 19.30 25.94 -6.22
CA LYS A 233 19.36 24.82 -5.27
C LYS A 233 18.15 24.78 -4.35
N ALA A 234 17.77 25.93 -3.80
CA ALA A 234 16.68 26.03 -2.85
C ALA A 234 15.32 25.69 -3.49
N HIS A 235 15.08 26.12 -4.73
CA HIS A 235 13.87 25.76 -5.46
C HIS A 235 13.78 24.25 -5.71
N GLU A 236 14.88 23.62 -6.17
CA GLU A 236 14.96 22.19 -6.40
C GLU A 236 14.80 21.38 -5.11
N ALA A 237 15.55 21.74 -4.07
CA ALA A 237 15.49 21.10 -2.76
C ALA A 237 14.10 21.22 -2.13
N LEU A 238 13.44 22.38 -2.25
CA LEU A 238 12.08 22.57 -1.76
C LEU A 238 11.07 21.71 -2.52
N ALA A 239 11.21 21.58 -3.85
CA ALA A 239 10.35 20.72 -4.66
C ALA A 239 10.51 19.25 -4.25
N ARG A 240 11.76 18.78 -4.11
CA ARG A 240 12.07 17.42 -3.67
C ARG A 240 11.55 17.13 -2.25
N LEU A 241 11.71 18.08 -1.33
CA LEU A 241 11.21 17.96 0.04
C LEU A 241 9.68 17.85 0.10
N LYS A 242 8.97 18.64 -0.70
CA LYS A 242 7.50 18.56 -0.81
C LYS A 242 7.06 17.22 -1.42
N GLY A 243 7.77 16.74 -2.44
CA GLY A 243 7.55 15.44 -3.06
C GLY A 243 7.71 14.30 -2.05
N LEU A 244 8.87 14.22 -1.39
CA LEU A 244 9.14 13.23 -0.35
C LEU A 244 8.08 13.23 0.75
N LYS A 245 7.68 14.43 1.23
CA LYS A 245 6.64 14.55 2.24
C LYS A 245 5.30 13.98 1.79
N LYS A 246 4.88 14.27 0.56
CA LYS A 246 3.63 13.78 -0.01
C LYS A 246 3.68 12.26 -0.17
N ASP A 247 4.74 11.75 -0.79
CA ASP A 247 4.86 10.35 -1.17
C ASP A 247 5.02 9.46 0.06
N ALA A 248 5.89 9.83 1.01
CA ALA A 248 6.03 9.12 2.28
C ALA A 248 4.69 9.03 3.02
N THR A 249 3.98 10.15 3.17
CA THR A 249 2.66 10.16 3.82
C THR A 249 1.66 9.21 3.13
N GLN A 250 1.69 9.13 1.81
CA GLN A 250 0.81 8.24 1.05
C GLN A 250 1.17 6.77 1.25
N VAL A 251 2.46 6.43 1.23
CA VAL A 251 2.94 5.06 1.45
C VAL A 251 2.64 4.60 2.88
N SER A 252 2.96 5.42 3.89
CA SER A 252 2.76 5.10 5.31
C SER A 252 1.30 4.82 5.64
N LYS A 253 0.37 5.59 5.05
CA LYS A 253 -1.08 5.40 5.21
C LYS A 253 -1.61 4.06 4.72
N ASN A 254 -0.84 3.32 3.92
CA ASN A 254 -1.19 1.97 3.46
C ASN A 254 -0.32 0.91 4.14
N LEU A 255 0.97 1.18 4.36
CA LEU A 255 1.91 0.24 4.96
C LEU A 255 1.57 -0.07 6.42
N LEU A 256 1.36 0.94 7.26
CA LEU A 256 1.18 0.73 8.71
C LEU A 256 -0.10 -0.07 9.04
N PRO A 257 -1.28 0.23 8.45
CA PRO A 257 -2.47 -0.59 8.68
C PRO A 257 -2.31 -2.04 8.20
N ARG A 258 -1.50 -2.27 7.16
CA ARG A 258 -1.23 -3.61 6.62
C ARG A 258 -0.31 -4.41 7.53
N LEU A 259 0.68 -3.76 8.15
CA LEU A 259 1.49 -4.39 9.20
C LEU A 259 0.67 -4.68 10.46
N GLU A 260 -0.20 -3.76 10.89
CA GLU A 260 -1.11 -4.06 12.01
C GLU A 260 -2.05 -5.22 11.65
N ALA A 261 -2.55 -5.29 10.41
CA ALA A 261 -3.35 -6.42 9.94
C ALA A 261 -2.57 -7.74 9.94
N ALA A 262 -1.31 -7.72 9.50
CA ALA A 262 -0.42 -8.88 9.52
C ALA A 262 -0.16 -9.42 10.94
N LEU A 263 -0.07 -8.54 11.94
CA LEU A 263 -0.07 -8.94 13.35
C LEU A 263 -1.35 -9.70 13.71
N ARG A 264 -2.54 -9.16 13.36
CA ARG A 264 -3.82 -9.78 13.72
C ARG A 264 -4.04 -11.13 13.05
N THR A 265 -3.67 -11.24 11.78
CA THR A 265 -3.89 -12.45 10.97
C THR A 265 -2.75 -13.45 11.12
N THR A 266 -1.81 -13.21 12.03
CA THR A 266 -0.63 -14.05 12.25
C THR A 266 0.16 -14.32 10.96
N ARG A 267 0.24 -13.32 10.07
CA ARG A 267 0.95 -13.45 8.80
C ARG A 267 2.43 -13.72 9.04
N ARG A 268 3.02 -14.51 8.14
CA ARG A 268 4.42 -14.93 8.19
C ARG A 268 5.11 -14.66 6.85
N TRP A 269 6.39 -14.36 6.93
CA TRP A 269 7.30 -14.24 5.79
C TRP A 269 8.43 -15.25 5.94
N SER A 270 9.01 -15.70 4.82
CA SER A 270 10.29 -16.39 4.90
C SER A 270 11.36 -15.45 5.44
N LEU A 271 12.40 -15.99 6.08
CA LEU A 271 13.54 -15.19 6.54
C LEU A 271 14.18 -14.37 5.39
N ALA A 272 14.27 -14.95 4.18
CA ALA A 272 14.81 -14.26 3.00
C ALA A 272 13.96 -13.06 2.58
N ASP A 273 12.64 -13.25 2.51
CA ASP A 273 11.71 -12.16 2.21
C ASP A 273 11.73 -11.11 3.32
N PHE A 274 11.82 -11.51 4.59
CA PHE A 274 11.93 -10.58 5.70
C PHE A 274 13.15 -9.66 5.57
N HIS A 275 14.32 -10.24 5.26
CA HIS A 275 15.52 -9.44 5.00
C HIS A 275 15.33 -8.48 3.84
N SER A 276 14.87 -8.96 2.68
CA SER A 276 14.73 -8.14 1.47
C SER A 276 13.68 -7.03 1.63
N LEU A 277 12.55 -7.33 2.26
CA LEU A 277 11.37 -6.45 2.27
C LEU A 277 11.35 -5.52 3.48
N PHE A 278 12.00 -5.89 4.58
CA PHE A 278 11.89 -5.18 5.85
C PHE A 278 13.24 -4.75 6.44
N VAL A 279 14.28 -5.58 6.39
CA VAL A 279 15.57 -5.23 7.01
C VAL A 279 16.41 -4.34 6.09
N ASN A 280 16.57 -4.75 4.83
CA ASN A 280 17.44 -4.09 3.86
C ASN A 280 16.75 -2.98 3.08
N HIS A 281 15.42 -2.98 3.08
CA HIS A 281 14.66 -2.02 2.28
C HIS A 281 14.71 -0.61 2.93
N PRO A 282 15.13 0.44 2.18
CA PRO A 282 15.43 1.76 2.76
C PRO A 282 14.30 2.43 3.55
N PHE A 283 13.05 2.24 3.12
CA PHE A 283 11.88 2.84 3.78
C PHE A 283 11.25 1.95 4.87
N THR A 284 10.92 0.69 4.56
CA THR A 284 10.30 -0.23 5.53
C THR A 284 11.20 -0.54 6.72
N ARG A 285 12.53 -0.52 6.59
CA ARG A 285 13.45 -0.68 7.73
C ARG A 285 13.17 0.27 8.88
N LEU A 286 12.69 1.48 8.57
CA LEU A 286 12.34 2.50 9.55
C LEU A 286 11.20 2.03 10.48
N VAL A 287 10.25 1.24 9.97
CA VAL A 287 9.19 0.66 10.81
C VAL A 287 9.60 -0.69 11.38
N THR A 288 10.41 -1.47 10.65
CA THR A 288 10.95 -2.75 11.13
C THR A 288 11.69 -2.62 12.45
N GLN A 289 12.50 -1.56 12.60
CA GLN A 289 13.27 -1.25 13.80
C GLN A 289 12.40 -0.79 15.01
N ARG A 290 11.11 -0.54 14.78
CA ARG A 290 10.15 -0.06 15.80
C ARG A 290 9.14 -1.11 16.23
N LEU A 291 9.33 -2.34 15.79
CA LEU A 291 8.45 -3.47 16.05
C LEU A 291 9.24 -4.61 16.68
N ILE A 292 8.53 -5.40 17.47
CA ILE A 292 9.02 -6.69 17.97
C ILE A 292 8.58 -7.76 16.97
N TRP A 293 9.54 -8.53 16.49
CA TRP A 293 9.34 -9.62 15.55
C TRP A 293 9.47 -10.95 16.29
N GLY A 294 8.89 -11.99 15.73
CA GLY A 294 8.96 -13.36 16.21
C GLY A 294 9.54 -14.28 15.15
N GLY A 295 10.39 -15.21 15.57
CA GLY A 295 10.80 -16.36 14.78
C GLY A 295 9.89 -17.55 15.08
N TYR A 296 9.45 -18.25 14.05
CA TYR A 296 8.53 -19.38 14.12
C TYR A 296 9.08 -20.54 13.27
N PRO A 297 8.92 -21.80 13.69
CA PRO A 297 9.36 -22.92 12.87
C PRO A 297 8.38 -23.11 11.70
N ALA A 298 8.88 -23.55 10.55
CA ALA A 298 8.06 -23.69 9.34
C ALA A 298 6.87 -24.66 9.49
N ASN A 299 7.01 -25.68 10.34
CA ASN A 299 5.99 -26.69 10.60
C ASN A 299 4.94 -26.27 11.65
N GLU A 300 5.24 -25.27 12.49
CA GLU A 300 4.35 -24.76 13.54
C GLU A 300 4.37 -23.22 13.55
N PRO A 301 3.79 -22.55 12.53
CA PRO A 301 3.93 -21.10 12.31
C PRO A 301 3.32 -20.22 13.41
N ARG A 302 2.63 -20.81 14.39
CA ARG A 302 2.05 -20.14 15.57
C ARG A 302 2.83 -20.38 16.87
N ARG A 303 3.87 -21.23 16.86
CA ARG A 303 4.73 -21.44 18.01
C ARG A 303 5.92 -20.48 17.96
N LEU A 304 5.92 -19.49 18.85
CA LEU A 304 7.05 -18.56 18.98
C LEU A 304 8.30 -19.32 19.45
N LEU A 305 9.38 -19.25 18.66
CA LEU A 305 10.71 -19.72 19.07
C LEU A 305 11.39 -18.64 19.93
N ASN A 306 11.47 -17.44 19.36
CA ASN A 306 12.13 -16.29 19.95
C ASN A 306 11.41 -15.01 19.50
N ALA A 307 11.37 -14.01 20.37
CA ALA A 307 11.02 -12.64 20.00
C ALA A 307 12.27 -11.77 19.94
N PHE A 308 12.31 -10.81 19.02
CA PHE A 308 13.47 -9.98 18.76
C PHE A 308 13.11 -8.61 18.21
N ARG A 309 14.03 -7.66 18.31
CA ARG A 309 14.02 -6.39 17.59
C ARG A 309 15.05 -6.42 16.46
N VAL A 310 14.90 -5.54 15.49
CA VAL A 310 15.94 -5.27 14.50
C VAL A 310 16.69 -4.00 14.93
N ALA A 311 18.00 -4.10 15.12
CA ALA A 311 18.86 -2.98 15.48
C ALA A 311 19.07 -2.00 14.30
N ALA A 312 19.72 -0.86 14.57
CA ALA A 312 19.97 0.17 13.56
C ALA A 312 20.76 -0.36 12.34
N GLU A 313 21.72 -1.25 12.61
CA GLU A 313 22.58 -1.89 11.59
C GLU A 313 21.95 -3.17 10.99
N GLY A 314 20.75 -3.55 11.42
CA GLY A 314 20.00 -4.70 10.88
C GLY A 314 20.19 -6.02 11.64
N GLU A 315 21.00 -6.04 12.70
CA GLU A 315 21.17 -7.21 13.58
C GLU A 315 19.88 -7.53 14.35
N PHE A 316 19.66 -8.81 14.64
CA PHE A 316 18.51 -9.26 15.43
C PHE A 316 18.93 -9.40 16.89
N CYS A 317 18.23 -8.70 17.78
CA CYS A 317 18.53 -8.72 19.22
C CYS A 317 17.33 -9.16 20.05
N ASN A 318 17.55 -9.94 21.10
CA ASN A 318 16.52 -10.32 22.07
C ASN A 318 16.11 -9.15 22.99
N ALA A 319 15.33 -9.43 24.03
CA ALA A 319 14.85 -8.42 24.97
C ALA A 319 15.94 -7.84 25.89
N GLN A 320 17.08 -8.53 26.00
CA GLN A 320 18.29 -8.14 26.73
C GLN A 320 19.29 -7.41 25.83
N ASP A 321 18.91 -7.15 24.58
CA ASP A 321 19.73 -6.56 23.53
C ASP A 321 20.93 -7.41 23.07
N GLU A 322 20.85 -8.73 23.28
CA GLU A 322 21.88 -9.66 22.85
C GLU A 322 21.56 -10.19 21.44
N PRO A 323 22.57 -10.30 20.56
CA PRO A 323 22.39 -10.86 19.22
C PRO A 323 21.81 -12.27 19.26
N ILE A 324 20.92 -12.56 18.32
CA ILE A 324 20.36 -13.90 18.12
C ILE A 324 20.52 -14.37 16.68
N ASP A 325 20.66 -15.69 16.54
CA ASP A 325 20.57 -16.38 15.26
C ASP A 325 19.21 -17.08 15.14
N LEU A 326 18.63 -17.03 13.95
CA LEU A 326 17.40 -17.75 13.62
C LEU A 326 17.70 -18.91 12.67
N PRO A 327 16.96 -20.03 12.77
CA PRO A 327 17.03 -21.10 11.77
C PRO A 327 16.83 -20.57 10.35
N ALA A 328 17.51 -21.14 9.36
CA ALA A 328 17.44 -20.68 7.98
C ALA A 328 16.03 -20.81 7.35
N ASP A 329 15.25 -21.78 7.84
CA ASP A 329 13.86 -22.04 7.45
C ASP A 329 12.84 -21.37 8.39
N ALA A 330 13.31 -20.53 9.33
CA ALA A 330 12.43 -19.81 10.22
C ALA A 330 11.49 -18.89 9.41
N LEU A 331 10.23 -18.93 9.81
CA LEU A 331 9.23 -17.97 9.42
C LEU A 331 9.29 -16.77 10.37
N ILE A 332 9.16 -15.57 9.83
CA ILE A 332 9.19 -14.32 10.58
C ILE A 332 7.79 -13.72 10.60
N GLY A 333 7.37 -13.21 11.75
CA GLY A 333 6.10 -12.50 11.91
C GLY A 333 6.23 -11.38 12.93
N ILE A 334 5.24 -10.51 13.02
CA ILE A 334 5.19 -9.51 14.10
C ILE A 334 4.72 -10.24 15.37
N ALA A 335 5.51 -10.17 16.45
CA ALA A 335 5.23 -10.89 17.68
C ALA A 335 3.96 -10.35 18.35
N HIS A 336 3.02 -11.24 18.64
CA HIS A 336 1.80 -10.90 19.34
C HIS A 336 2.03 -10.96 20.87
N PRO A 337 1.49 -10.02 21.68
CA PRO A 337 1.73 -10.02 23.12
C PRO A 337 1.30 -11.32 23.83
N LEU A 338 0.26 -12.02 23.34
CA LEU A 338 -0.14 -13.32 23.90
C LEU A 338 0.88 -14.44 23.65
N GLU A 339 1.80 -14.31 22.69
CA GLU A 339 2.88 -15.28 22.46
C GLU A 339 4.02 -15.10 23.47
N MET A 340 4.14 -13.91 24.05
CA MET A 340 5.25 -13.53 24.93
C MET A 340 4.89 -13.70 26.40
N ALA A 341 5.82 -14.26 27.18
CA ALA A 341 5.72 -14.29 28.63
C ALA A 341 5.68 -12.86 29.22
N VAL A 342 5.17 -12.72 30.45
CA VAL A 342 5.02 -11.41 31.11
C VAL A 342 6.38 -10.71 31.25
N GLU A 343 7.40 -11.49 31.61
CA GLU A 343 8.78 -11.07 31.83
C GLU A 343 9.35 -10.51 30.52
N MET A 344 9.27 -11.29 29.44
CA MET A 344 9.74 -10.89 28.11
C MET A 344 9.05 -9.60 27.62
N ARG A 345 7.73 -9.45 27.85
CA ARG A 345 7.02 -8.21 27.51
C ARG A 345 7.54 -7.02 28.31
N SER A 346 7.85 -7.21 29.59
CA SER A 346 8.38 -6.16 30.45
C SER A 346 9.79 -5.73 30.03
N GLU A 347 10.64 -6.68 29.65
CA GLU A 347 12.00 -6.42 29.18
C GLU A 347 11.99 -5.64 27.86
N PHE A 348 11.18 -6.05 26.88
CA PHE A 348 11.03 -5.26 25.65
C PHE A 348 10.42 -3.88 25.91
N ALA A 349 9.47 -3.75 26.84
CA ALA A 349 8.90 -2.46 27.20
C ALA A 349 9.97 -1.51 27.77
N GLN A 350 10.83 -2.03 28.65
CA GLN A 350 11.96 -1.28 29.21
C GLN A 350 12.96 -0.90 28.12
N LEU A 351 13.36 -1.86 27.27
CA LEU A 351 14.28 -1.62 26.16
C LEU A 351 13.74 -0.55 25.20
N PHE A 352 12.45 -0.62 24.83
CA PHE A 352 11.84 0.38 23.96
C PHE A 352 11.80 1.76 24.63
N ALA A 353 11.58 1.84 25.94
CA ALA A 353 11.67 3.10 26.67
C ALA A 353 13.09 3.66 26.71
N ASP A 354 14.10 2.83 26.98
CA ASP A 354 15.51 3.23 27.08
C ASP A 354 16.06 3.77 25.75
N TYR A 355 15.65 3.16 24.63
CA TYR A 355 16.01 3.60 23.27
C TYR A 355 15.03 4.63 22.67
N GLU A 356 14.03 5.09 23.42
CA GLU A 356 12.96 6.00 22.96
C GLU A 356 12.24 5.48 21.68
N ILE A 357 12.10 4.17 21.55
CA ILE A 357 11.44 3.50 20.43
C ILE A 357 9.93 3.54 20.62
N MET A 358 9.26 4.31 19.76
CA MET A 358 7.81 4.34 19.68
C MET A 358 7.31 3.42 18.55
N PRO A 359 6.52 2.38 18.85
CA PRO A 359 5.94 1.53 17.83
C PRO A 359 4.82 2.27 17.06
N PRO A 360 4.63 1.98 15.76
CA PRO A 360 3.62 2.63 14.91
C PRO A 360 2.17 2.31 15.31
N PHE A 361 1.96 1.23 16.07
CA PHE A 361 0.67 0.81 16.60
C PHE A 361 0.88 0.13 17.96
N ARG A 362 -0.21 -0.06 18.71
CA ARG A 362 -0.15 -0.74 20.00
C ARG A 362 0.22 -2.21 19.78
N GLN A 363 1.45 -2.56 20.13
CA GLN A 363 1.96 -3.94 20.12
C GLN A 363 1.97 -4.52 21.53
N LEU A 364 2.90 -4.12 22.40
CA LEU A 364 2.95 -4.60 23.79
C LEU A 364 1.74 -4.17 24.62
N SER A 365 1.28 -2.94 24.41
CA SER A 365 0.08 -2.39 25.05
C SER A 365 -1.22 -2.72 24.30
N ARG A 366 -1.16 -3.66 23.35
CA ARG A 366 -2.35 -4.13 22.65
C ARG A 366 -3.29 -4.79 23.65
N ARG A 367 -4.58 -4.51 23.52
CA ARG A 367 -5.60 -5.09 24.39
C ARG A 367 -5.81 -6.55 23.99
N THR A 368 -5.65 -7.45 24.95
CA THR A 368 -5.89 -8.88 24.78
C THR A 368 -7.10 -9.29 25.59
N VAL A 369 -8.00 -10.06 24.99
CA VAL A 369 -9.23 -10.52 25.64
C VAL A 369 -9.18 -12.05 25.73
N LEU A 370 -9.04 -12.55 26.95
CA LEU A 370 -9.09 -13.98 27.23
C LEU A 370 -10.47 -14.35 27.77
N LEU A 371 -10.98 -15.50 27.31
CA LEU A 371 -12.20 -16.08 27.83
C LEU A 371 -11.94 -16.82 29.14
N THR A 372 -12.91 -16.78 30.05
CA THR A 372 -12.94 -17.71 31.19
C THR A 372 -13.24 -19.14 30.70
N PRO A 373 -12.98 -20.18 31.51
CA PRO A 373 -13.37 -21.55 31.16
C PRO A 373 -14.86 -21.70 30.82
N ASP A 374 -15.73 -21.00 31.56
CA ASP A 374 -17.18 -21.00 31.31
C ASP A 374 -17.54 -20.29 29.98
N GLU A 375 -16.91 -19.15 29.70
CA GLU A 375 -17.10 -18.43 28.42
C GLU A 375 -16.63 -19.28 27.23
N SER A 376 -15.51 -20.01 27.39
CA SER A 376 -14.95 -20.87 26.33
C SER A 376 -15.87 -22.04 25.97
N THR A 377 -16.52 -22.65 26.95
CA THR A 377 -17.46 -23.76 26.71
C THR A 377 -18.85 -23.31 26.25
N SER A 378 -19.13 -21.99 26.27
CA SER A 378 -20.36 -21.38 25.79
C SER A 378 -20.35 -21.15 24.28
N ASN A 379 -21.54 -20.98 23.70
CA ASN A 379 -21.75 -20.51 22.33
C ASN A 379 -22.14 -19.02 22.25
N SER A 380 -22.29 -18.36 23.40
CA SER A 380 -22.74 -16.97 23.51
C SER A 380 -22.01 -16.27 24.66
N LEU A 381 -21.44 -15.09 24.38
CA LEU A 381 -20.90 -14.18 25.39
C LEU A 381 -21.94 -13.14 25.76
N THR A 382 -22.19 -12.99 27.07
CA THR A 382 -23.11 -12.02 27.67
C THR A 382 -22.37 -10.95 28.49
N ARG A 383 -21.03 -10.98 28.52
CA ARG A 383 -20.17 -10.00 29.20
C ARG A 383 -20.50 -8.53 28.89
N TRP A 384 -20.95 -8.24 27.68
CA TRP A 384 -21.31 -6.89 27.23
C TRP A 384 -22.82 -6.68 27.12
N GLU A 385 -23.65 -7.66 27.52
CA GLU A 385 -25.10 -7.58 27.41
C GLU A 385 -25.64 -6.35 28.16
N GLY A 386 -26.52 -5.59 27.49
CA GLY A 386 -27.14 -4.38 28.03
C GLY A 386 -26.24 -3.13 28.01
N LYS A 387 -24.94 -3.26 27.77
CA LYS A 387 -24.05 -2.11 27.61
C LYS A 387 -24.31 -1.40 26.29
N SER A 388 -24.18 -0.08 26.30
CA SER A 388 -24.55 0.77 25.16
C SER A 388 -23.34 1.41 24.49
N ALA A 389 -23.38 1.53 23.17
CA ALA A 389 -22.41 2.26 22.36
C ALA A 389 -23.15 3.13 21.32
N THR A 390 -22.53 4.22 20.88
CA THR A 390 -23.08 5.03 19.80
C THR A 390 -22.91 4.31 18.45
N VAL A 391 -23.77 4.63 17.47
CA VAL A 391 -23.58 4.07 16.11
C VAL A 391 -22.21 4.45 15.53
N GLY A 392 -21.71 5.66 15.82
CA GLY A 392 -20.36 6.08 15.41
C GLY A 392 -19.26 5.15 15.96
N GLN A 393 -19.37 4.72 17.22
CA GLN A 393 -18.43 3.75 17.82
C GLN A 393 -18.54 2.37 17.16
N LEU A 394 -19.76 1.89 16.91
CA LEU A 394 -19.98 0.60 16.25
C LEU A 394 -19.46 0.59 14.80
N MET A 395 -19.64 1.67 14.05
CA MET A 395 -19.04 1.81 12.72
C MET A 395 -17.50 1.73 12.76
N GLY A 396 -16.90 2.10 13.89
CA GLY A 396 -15.47 1.94 14.17
C GLY A 396 -15.00 0.48 14.12
N MET A 397 -15.87 -0.50 14.37
CA MET A 397 -15.54 -1.93 14.31
C MET A 397 -15.05 -2.36 12.92
N ARG A 398 -15.48 -1.67 11.86
CA ARG A 398 -15.05 -1.93 10.47
C ARG A 398 -13.56 -1.78 10.26
N TYR A 399 -12.91 -0.90 11.03
CA TYR A 399 -11.46 -0.74 10.99
C TYR A 399 -10.71 -1.83 11.75
N LYS A 400 -11.43 -2.72 12.46
CA LYS A 400 -10.88 -3.84 13.24
C LYS A 400 -11.25 -5.21 12.67
N GLY A 401 -11.80 -5.26 11.46
CA GLY A 401 -12.11 -6.52 10.75
C GLY A 401 -13.57 -6.97 10.84
N TRP A 402 -14.43 -6.22 11.52
CA TRP A 402 -15.86 -6.52 11.57
C TRP A 402 -16.61 -5.94 10.36
N GLU A 403 -17.44 -6.73 9.72
CA GLU A 403 -18.30 -6.31 8.63
C GLU A 403 -19.71 -6.01 9.12
N SER A 404 -20.34 -5.00 8.52
CA SER A 404 -21.75 -4.71 8.76
C SER A 404 -22.63 -5.85 8.25
N GLY A 405 -23.40 -6.45 9.13
CA GLY A 405 -24.46 -7.39 8.76
C GLY A 405 -25.79 -6.67 8.43
N TYR A 406 -26.90 -7.40 8.53
CA TYR A 406 -28.23 -6.80 8.38
C TYR A 406 -28.55 -5.98 9.64
N GLU A 407 -29.04 -4.74 9.46
CA GLU A 407 -29.53 -3.70 10.41
C GLU A 407 -29.07 -3.69 11.88
N ASP A 408 -29.04 -4.83 12.57
CA ASP A 408 -28.78 -5.03 13.99
C ASP A 408 -27.55 -5.91 14.28
N THR A 409 -26.72 -6.20 13.25
CA THR A 409 -25.59 -7.13 13.37
C THR A 409 -24.26 -6.61 12.83
N PHE A 410 -23.18 -7.00 13.50
CA PHE A 410 -21.81 -6.99 12.99
C PHE A 410 -21.28 -8.42 12.94
N VAL A 411 -20.49 -8.72 11.92
CA VAL A 411 -19.96 -10.05 11.61
C VAL A 411 -18.45 -10.00 11.57
N TYR A 412 -17.78 -11.00 12.15
CA TYR A 412 -16.34 -11.18 12.01
C TYR A 412 -16.09 -12.60 11.50
N ASP A 413 -15.49 -12.73 10.32
CA ASP A 413 -15.17 -14.02 9.71
C ASP A 413 -13.76 -14.49 10.14
N LEU A 414 -13.66 -15.75 10.55
CA LEU A 414 -12.46 -16.46 10.98
C LEU A 414 -12.38 -17.80 10.26
N GLY A 415 -12.10 -17.76 8.95
CA GLY A 415 -12.12 -18.95 8.10
C GLY A 415 -13.51 -19.58 8.03
N GLU A 416 -13.66 -20.80 8.52
CA GLU A 416 -14.96 -21.51 8.59
C GLU A 416 -15.87 -21.01 9.73
N TYR A 417 -15.31 -20.24 10.67
CA TYR A 417 -16.03 -19.69 11.80
C TYR A 417 -16.48 -18.26 11.55
N ARG A 418 -17.57 -17.88 12.20
CA ARG A 418 -18.12 -16.53 12.17
C ARG A 418 -18.57 -16.11 13.55
N LEU A 419 -18.09 -14.97 14.01
CA LEU A 419 -18.66 -14.28 15.17
C LEU A 419 -19.75 -13.32 14.72
N VAL A 420 -20.87 -13.33 15.43
CA VAL A 420 -21.99 -12.42 15.18
C VAL A 420 -22.28 -11.65 16.46
N LEU A 421 -21.98 -10.34 16.42
CA LEU A 421 -22.40 -9.39 17.43
C LEU A 421 -23.79 -8.87 17.07
N LYS A 422 -24.76 -9.05 17.98
CA LYS A 422 -26.09 -8.48 17.87
C LYS A 422 -26.25 -7.28 18.80
N PHE A 423 -26.90 -6.24 18.31
CA PHE A 423 -27.26 -5.05 19.08
C PHE A 423 -28.70 -4.65 18.80
N SER A 424 -29.26 -3.74 19.59
CA SER A 424 -30.62 -3.23 19.36
C SER A 424 -30.67 -1.72 19.67
N PRO A 425 -31.54 -0.93 19.03
CA PRO A 425 -32.62 -1.33 18.11
C PRO A 425 -32.18 -1.68 16.67
N GLY A 426 -30.92 -1.46 16.32
CA GLY A 426 -30.45 -1.56 14.94
C GLY A 426 -30.44 -0.19 14.24
N PHE A 427 -29.78 -0.08 13.09
CA PHE A 427 -29.74 1.14 12.29
C PHE A 427 -29.60 0.85 10.79
N ASN A 428 -30.12 1.75 9.96
CA ASN A 428 -29.96 1.68 8.50
C ASN A 428 -28.67 2.40 8.08
N HIS A 429 -27.75 1.66 7.45
CA HIS A 429 -26.43 2.13 7.03
C HIS A 429 -26.41 3.37 6.11
N TYR A 430 -27.54 3.74 5.49
CA TYR A 430 -27.63 4.87 4.55
C TYR A 430 -28.10 6.19 5.18
N ASN A 431 -28.72 6.16 6.37
CA ASN A 431 -29.18 7.35 7.06
C ASN A 431 -29.12 7.13 8.58
N VAL A 432 -28.01 7.54 9.20
CA VAL A 432 -27.68 7.20 10.59
C VAL A 432 -27.42 8.46 11.41
N ASP A 433 -28.11 8.59 12.53
CA ASP A 433 -27.64 9.46 13.61
C ASP A 433 -26.46 8.79 14.33
N SER A 434 -25.24 9.29 14.08
CA SER A 434 -24.00 8.77 14.68
C SER A 434 -24.02 8.72 16.21
N LYS A 435 -24.90 9.49 16.87
CA LYS A 435 -25.03 9.56 18.33
C LYS A 435 -26.10 8.63 18.90
N ALA A 436 -26.93 8.00 18.06
CA ALA A 436 -27.93 7.06 18.51
C ALA A 436 -27.28 5.90 19.28
N LEU A 437 -27.89 5.50 20.40
CA LEU A 437 -27.36 4.46 21.28
C LEU A 437 -27.89 3.08 20.90
N MET A 438 -26.98 2.14 20.83
CA MET A 438 -27.23 0.73 20.55
C MET A 438 -26.77 -0.10 21.75
N SER A 439 -27.63 -0.96 22.27
CA SER A 439 -27.30 -1.88 23.36
C SER A 439 -26.86 -3.22 22.80
N CYS A 440 -25.72 -3.73 23.26
CA CYS A 440 -25.27 -5.08 22.93
C CYS A 440 -26.25 -6.12 23.51
N ARG A 441 -26.62 -7.10 22.69
CA ARG A 441 -27.52 -8.20 23.06
C ARG A 441 -26.77 -9.49 23.29
N SER A 442 -25.90 -9.86 22.36
CA SER A 442 -25.11 -11.08 22.46
C SER A 442 -24.00 -11.08 21.43
N LEU A 443 -22.93 -11.81 21.71
CA LEU A 443 -21.93 -12.18 20.72
C LEU A 443 -21.86 -13.70 20.66
N ARG A 444 -22.12 -14.28 19.48
CA ARG A 444 -22.22 -15.73 19.28
C ARG A 444 -21.27 -16.20 18.19
N VAL A 445 -20.90 -17.47 18.25
CA VAL A 445 -20.05 -18.10 17.24
C VAL A 445 -20.78 -19.21 16.47
N TYR A 446 -20.51 -19.26 15.18
CA TYR A 446 -21.09 -20.20 14.24
C TYR A 446 -20.00 -20.83 13.36
N ARG A 447 -20.20 -22.09 12.96
CA ARG A 447 -19.50 -22.75 11.84
C ARG A 447 -20.57 -23.33 10.92
N ASP A 448 -20.51 -23.05 9.62
CA ASP A 448 -21.52 -23.49 8.63
C ASP A 448 -22.97 -23.18 9.05
N ASN A 449 -23.21 -21.97 9.59
CA ASN A 449 -24.50 -21.53 10.16
C ASN A 449 -25.03 -22.35 11.35
N LYS A 450 -24.23 -23.27 11.91
CA LYS A 450 -24.53 -23.98 13.15
C LYS A 450 -23.82 -23.33 14.31
N SER A 451 -24.52 -23.20 15.43
CA SER A 451 -23.93 -22.68 16.66
C SER A 451 -22.90 -23.68 17.19
N VAL A 452 -21.69 -23.18 17.48
CA VAL A 452 -20.57 -23.92 18.07
C VAL A 452 -20.10 -23.23 19.34
N THR A 453 -19.15 -23.81 20.06
CA THR A 453 -18.57 -23.18 21.27
C THR A 453 -17.32 -22.38 20.94
N PHE A 454 -16.96 -21.43 21.80
CA PHE A 454 -15.73 -20.64 21.62
C PHE A 454 -14.45 -21.46 21.79
N ALA A 455 -14.52 -22.63 22.43
CA ALA A 455 -13.40 -23.56 22.60
C ALA A 455 -12.86 -24.12 21.28
N GLU A 456 -13.64 -24.05 20.19
CA GLU A 456 -13.19 -24.48 18.86
C GLU A 456 -12.29 -23.44 18.16
N LEU A 457 -12.21 -22.22 18.71
CA LEU A 457 -11.46 -21.12 18.13
C LEU A 457 -10.09 -20.98 18.78
N ASP A 458 -9.12 -20.59 17.95
CA ASP A 458 -7.80 -20.21 18.42
C ASP A 458 -7.87 -18.96 19.30
N VAL A 459 -7.10 -18.96 20.39
CA VAL A 459 -7.09 -17.90 21.40
C VAL A 459 -6.63 -16.55 20.82
N PHE A 460 -5.71 -16.54 19.86
CA PHE A 460 -5.26 -15.33 19.19
C PHE A 460 -6.37 -14.69 18.37
N ASP A 461 -6.92 -15.48 17.45
CA ASP A 461 -7.96 -15.04 16.53
C ASP A 461 -9.19 -14.54 17.29
N LEU A 462 -9.53 -15.24 18.38
CA LEU A 462 -10.62 -14.84 19.27
C LEU A 462 -10.31 -13.56 20.05
N SER A 463 -9.14 -13.45 20.67
CA SER A 463 -8.74 -12.24 21.39
C SER A 463 -8.75 -11.01 20.49
N GLU A 464 -8.28 -11.15 19.25
CA GLU A 464 -8.29 -10.10 18.24
C GLU A 464 -9.70 -9.67 17.87
N ALA A 465 -10.59 -10.63 17.58
CA ALA A 465 -11.99 -10.35 17.27
C ALA A 465 -12.71 -9.65 18.45
N LEU A 466 -12.49 -10.13 19.68
CA LEU A 466 -13.14 -9.62 20.89
C LEU A 466 -12.59 -8.27 21.37
N SER A 467 -11.38 -7.88 20.96
CA SER A 467 -10.76 -6.62 21.37
C SER A 467 -11.61 -5.38 21.04
N ALA A 468 -12.29 -5.38 19.89
CA ALA A 468 -13.13 -4.26 19.45
C ALA A 468 -14.42 -4.13 20.27
N PRO A 469 -15.26 -5.19 20.43
CA PRO A 469 -16.36 -5.19 21.38
C PRO A 469 -15.93 -4.78 22.79
N ASP A 470 -14.78 -5.28 23.25
CA ASP A 470 -14.30 -5.02 24.61
C ASP A 470 -13.90 -3.55 24.83
N VAL A 471 -13.48 -2.83 23.79
CA VAL A 471 -13.21 -1.38 23.86
C VAL A 471 -14.50 -0.57 23.75
N ILE A 472 -15.40 -0.96 22.85
CA ILE A 472 -16.60 -0.19 22.52
C ILE A 472 -17.65 -0.26 23.63
N PHE A 473 -17.81 -1.44 24.22
CA PHE A 473 -18.75 -1.69 25.30
C PHE A 473 -18.05 -1.78 26.66
N HIS A 474 -16.87 -1.18 26.86
CA HIS A 474 -16.29 -1.17 28.21
C HIS A 474 -17.04 -0.22 29.14
#